data_AF-A0A967TMH0-F1
#
_entry.id   AF-A0A967TMH0-F1
#
_cell.length_a   1.000
_cell.length_b   1.000
_cell.length_c   1.000
_cell.angle_alpha   90.00
_cell.angle_beta   90.00
_cell.angle_gamma   90.00
#
_symmetry.space_group_name_H-M   'P 1'
#
loop_
_entity.id
_entity.type
_entity.pdbx_description
1 polymer ?
#
loop_
_entity_poly.entity_id
_entity_poly.type
_entity_poly.pdbx_seq_one_letter_code
_entity_poly.pdbx_strand_id
1 'polypeptide(L)'
;MHHGGGDAPWTVVVEPGAGFTPSCLGRVVRVHPVDRLEEALEALRPVRPHLQTVALACVDERRGKLAEAIARAGAARICALEDAPWPPAWWHHDGSGALRSLVRWVDLEP
;
A
#
# COMPACT_ATOMS: atom_id res chain seq x y z
N MET A 1 2.58 3.16 22.34
CA MET A 1 3.25 4.16 21.47
C MET A 1 4.72 4.16 21.84
N HIS A 2 5.62 4.03 20.87
CA HIS A 2 7.06 3.99 21.06
C HIS A 2 7.71 5.06 20.20
N HIS A 3 8.73 5.72 20.74
CA HIS A 3 9.46 6.79 20.07
C HIS A 3 10.95 6.47 20.07
N GLY A 4 11.63 6.75 18.97
CA GLY A 4 13.09 6.57 18.89
C GLY A 4 13.91 7.71 19.52
N GLY A 5 13.26 8.70 20.14
CA GLY A 5 13.94 9.82 20.81
C GLY A 5 14.51 10.86 19.84
N GLY A 6 15.43 11.70 20.33
CA GLY A 6 16.02 12.81 19.57
C GLY A 6 16.93 12.37 18.42
N ASP A 7 17.65 11.26 18.60
CA ASP A 7 18.64 10.77 17.62
C ASP A 7 17.99 9.98 16.47
N ALA A 8 16.79 9.44 16.70
CA ALA A 8 16.02 8.70 15.70
C ALA A 8 14.54 9.05 15.85
N PRO A 9 14.08 10.19 15.31
CA PRO A 9 12.71 10.71 15.55
C PRO A 9 11.66 9.95 14.73
N TRP A 10 11.52 8.65 14.96
CA TRP A 10 10.43 7.81 14.46
C TRP A 10 9.43 7.52 15.58
N THR A 11 8.20 7.17 15.19
CA THR A 11 7.13 6.79 16.12
C THR A 11 6.43 5.52 15.63
N VAL A 12 6.23 4.55 16.53
CA VAL A 12 5.44 3.34 16.30
C VAL A 12 4.24 3.36 17.24
N VAL A 13 3.04 3.39 16.67
CA VAL A 13 1.79 3.26 17.41
C VAL A 13 1.25 1.84 17.20
N VAL A 14 0.96 1.13 18.29
CA VAL A 14 0.37 -0.22 18.23
C VAL A 14 -1.03 -0.12 18.79
N GLU A 15 -2.02 -0.52 18.01
CA GLU A 15 -3.45 -0.42 18.33
C GLU A 15 -4.09 -1.79 18.07
N PRO A 16 -4.91 -2.33 19.00
CA PRO A 16 -5.52 -3.64 18.82
C PRO A 16 -6.58 -3.62 17.71
N GLY A 17 -6.74 -4.76 17.04
CA GLY A 17 -7.77 -4.97 16.02
C GLY A 17 -7.45 -4.30 14.68
N ALA A 18 -8.18 -4.73 13.66
CA ALA A 18 -8.09 -4.11 12.33
C ALA A 18 -8.63 -2.68 12.36
N GLY A 19 -7.87 -1.75 11.82
CA GLY A 19 -8.25 -0.35 11.74
C GLY A 19 -7.41 0.41 10.74
N PHE A 20 -7.94 1.56 10.32
CA PHE A 20 -7.17 2.53 9.56
C PHE A 20 -7.47 3.92 10.10
N THR A 21 -6.42 4.65 10.46
CA THR A 21 -6.50 6.06 10.80
C THR A 21 -5.45 6.80 9.98
N PRO A 22 -5.82 7.87 9.24
CA PRO A 22 -4.86 8.69 8.54
C PRO A 22 -3.71 9.10 9.47
N SER A 23 -2.48 8.79 9.04
CA SER A 23 -1.28 9.17 9.79
C SER A 23 -0.95 10.64 9.52
N CYS A 24 -0.30 11.31 10.47
CA CYS A 24 0.24 12.67 10.30
C CYS A 24 1.45 12.75 9.34
N LEU A 25 1.66 11.72 8.50
CA LEU A 25 2.81 11.51 7.63
C LEU A 25 4.14 11.43 8.42
N GLY A 26 5.28 11.63 7.75
CA GLY A 26 6.61 11.60 8.36
C GLY A 26 7.06 10.19 8.77
N ARG A 27 7.91 10.11 9.81
CA ARG A 27 8.51 8.85 10.31
C ARG A 27 7.58 8.14 11.30
N VAL A 28 6.29 8.03 10.99
CA VAL A 28 5.27 7.43 11.87
C VAL A 28 4.66 6.21 11.21
N VAL A 29 4.64 5.08 11.92
CA VAL A 29 3.93 3.86 11.49
C VAL A 29 2.91 3.44 12.53
N ARG A 30 1.79 2.92 12.05
CA ARG A 30 0.75 2.28 12.86
C ARG A 30 0.77 0.78 12.61
N VAL A 31 0.71 0.01 13.68
CA VAL A 31 0.74 -1.45 13.65
C VAL A 31 -0.57 -1.95 14.26
N HIS A 32 -1.35 -2.64 13.42
CA HIS A 32 -2.62 -3.25 13.78
C HIS A 32 -2.46 -4.77 13.68
N PRO A 33 -2.39 -5.51 14.81
CA PRO A 33 -2.41 -6.96 14.78
C PRO A 33 -3.82 -7.42 14.37
N VAL A 34 -3.85 -8.39 13.47
CA VAL A 34 -5.08 -9.01 12.96
C VAL A 34 -4.92 -10.52 12.93
N ASP A 35 -6.00 -11.25 13.19
CA ASP A 35 -5.99 -12.71 13.13
C ASP A 35 -6.01 -13.19 11.68
N ARG A 36 -6.70 -12.45 10.81
CA ARG A 36 -6.80 -12.74 9.38
C ARG A 36 -6.58 -11.48 8.56
N LEU A 37 -5.83 -11.61 7.46
CA LEU A 37 -5.50 -10.48 6.59
C LEU A 37 -6.74 -9.80 6.01
N GLU A 38 -7.81 -10.57 5.77
CA GLU A 38 -9.07 -10.03 5.25
C GLU A 38 -9.68 -8.96 6.16
N GLU A 39 -9.43 -9.00 7.47
CA GLU A 39 -9.88 -7.96 8.41
C GLU A 39 -9.17 -6.63 8.14
N ALA A 40 -7.85 -6.67 7.86
CA ALA A 40 -7.10 -5.49 7.46
C ALA A 40 -7.60 -4.95 6.11
N LEU A 41 -7.89 -5.82 5.14
CA LEU A 41 -8.42 -5.39 3.84
C LEU A 41 -9.81 -4.75 3.98
N GLU A 42 -10.67 -5.27 4.86
CA GLU A 42 -11.97 -4.70 5.16
C GLU A 42 -11.83 -3.30 5.79
N ALA A 43 -10.92 -3.14 6.76
CA ALA A 43 -10.64 -1.86 7.40
C ALA A 43 -10.10 -0.79 6.41
N LEU A 44 -9.46 -1.22 5.31
CA LEU A 44 -8.96 -0.34 4.27
C LEU A 44 -10.01 0.05 3.21
N ARG A 45 -11.21 -0.55 3.20
CA ARG A 45 -12.25 -0.25 2.19
C ARG A 45 -12.59 1.24 2.05
N PRO A 46 -12.71 2.04 3.13
CA PRO A 46 -13.01 3.47 3.01
C PRO A 46 -11.94 4.26 2.26
N VAL A 47 -10.70 3.76 2.21
CA VAL A 47 -9.57 4.41 1.56
C VAL A 47 -9.09 3.68 0.31
N ARG A 48 -9.89 2.73 -0.21
CA ARG A 48 -9.60 1.99 -1.45
C ARG A 48 -9.15 2.88 -2.61
N PRO A 49 -9.78 4.03 -2.92
CA PRO A 49 -9.33 4.90 -4.02
C PRO A 49 -7.94 5.51 -3.82
N HIS A 50 -7.39 5.47 -2.61
CA HIS A 50 -6.11 6.06 -2.22
C HIS A 50 -5.05 5.01 -1.89
N LEU A 51 -5.37 3.72 -2.02
CA LEU A 51 -4.44 2.64 -1.70
C LEU A 51 -3.41 2.47 -2.82
N GLN A 52 -2.17 2.89 -2.58
CA GLN A 52 -1.10 2.82 -3.57
C GLN A 52 -0.25 1.54 -3.40
N THR A 53 0.86 1.63 -2.67
CA THR A 53 1.78 0.52 -2.43
C THR A 53 1.32 -0.33 -1.26
N VAL A 54 1.30 -1.65 -1.44
CA VAL A 54 1.21 -2.62 -0.35
C VAL A 54 2.46 -3.48 -0.34
N ALA A 55 3.23 -3.40 0.75
CA ALA A 55 4.29 -4.36 1.02
C ALA A 55 3.68 -5.65 1.58
N LEU A 56 4.01 -6.79 0.98
CA LEU A 56 3.51 -8.10 1.40
C LEU A 56 4.69 -9.00 1.78
N ALA A 57 4.77 -9.34 3.07
CA ALA A 57 5.65 -10.37 3.59
C ALA A 57 4.80 -11.59 3.98
N CYS A 58 4.95 -12.70 3.27
CA CYS A 58 4.27 -13.96 3.56
C CYS A 58 5.05 -15.15 2.97
N VAL A 59 4.71 -16.36 3.39
CA VAL A 59 5.19 -17.60 2.74
C VAL A 59 4.68 -17.70 1.30
N ASP A 60 5.46 -18.32 0.43
CA ASP A 60 5.23 -18.32 -1.02
C ASP A 60 3.89 -18.95 -1.42
N GLU A 61 3.46 -20.00 -0.72
CA GLU A 61 2.22 -20.73 -0.99
C GLU A 61 0.98 -19.84 -0.83
N ARG A 62 1.06 -18.80 0.00
CA ARG A 62 -0.04 -17.86 0.24
C ARG A 62 0.05 -16.61 -0.62
N ARG A 63 1.21 -16.33 -1.22
CA ARG A 63 1.51 -15.04 -1.85
C ARG A 63 0.54 -14.70 -2.97
N GLY A 64 0.26 -15.64 -3.87
CA GLY A 64 -0.67 -15.42 -4.98
C GLY A 64 -2.09 -15.07 -4.52
N LYS A 65 -2.65 -15.86 -3.59
CA LYS A 65 -4.00 -15.64 -3.06
C LYS A 65 -4.11 -14.29 -2.32
N LEU A 66 -3.11 -13.95 -1.50
CA LEU A 66 -3.11 -12.68 -0.78
C LEU A 66 -2.92 -11.49 -1.74
N ALA A 67 -2.04 -11.62 -2.73
CA ALA A 67 -1.83 -10.58 -3.74
C ALA A 67 -3.11 -10.30 -4.52
N GLU A 68 -3.87 -11.32 -4.90
CA GLU A 68 -5.15 -11.15 -5.58
C GLU A 68 -6.18 -10.41 -4.71
N ALA A 69 -6.29 -10.77 -3.43
CA ALA A 69 -7.18 -10.09 -2.48
C ALA A 69 -6.78 -8.61 -2.29
N ILE A 70 -5.49 -8.33 -2.15
CA ILE A 70 -4.94 -6.97 -2.03
C ILE A 70 -5.20 -6.15 -3.30
N ALA A 71 -5.02 -6.74 -4.48
CA ALA A 71 -5.31 -6.08 -5.75
C ALA A 71 -6.79 -5.71 -5.86
N ARG A 72 -7.70 -6.61 -5.48
CA ARG A 72 -9.15 -6.31 -5.43
C ARG A 72 -9.50 -5.22 -4.41
N ALA A 73 -8.74 -5.13 -3.31
CA ALA A 73 -8.88 -4.07 -2.32
C ALA A 73 -8.44 -2.68 -2.83
N GLY A 74 -7.77 -2.61 -3.99
CA GLY A 74 -7.45 -1.36 -4.69
C GLY A 74 -5.99 -0.99 -4.76
N ALA A 75 -5.07 -1.86 -4.30
CA ALA A 75 -3.65 -1.55 -4.36
C ALA A 75 -3.14 -1.41 -5.81
N ALA A 76 -2.29 -0.42 -6.05
CA ALA A 76 -1.67 -0.16 -7.35
C ALA A 76 -0.32 -0.87 -7.55
N ARG A 77 0.42 -1.17 -6.47
CA ARG A 77 1.59 -2.08 -6.49
C ARG A 77 1.59 -2.97 -5.26
N ILE A 78 1.98 -4.22 -5.48
CA ILE A 78 2.31 -5.18 -4.43
C ILE A 78 3.78 -5.54 -4.57
N CYS A 79 4.57 -5.38 -3.51
CA CYS A 79 6.01 -5.63 -3.53
C CYS A 79 6.52 -6.16 -2.19
N ALA A 80 7.83 -6.44 -2.10
CA ALA A 80 8.48 -6.70 -0.82
C ALA A 80 8.59 -5.40 -0.01
N LEU A 81 8.86 -5.49 1.29
CA LEU A 81 8.89 -4.32 2.18
C LEU A 81 10.07 -3.40 1.87
N GLU A 82 11.22 -4.00 1.57
CA GLU A 82 12.45 -3.35 1.15
C GLU A 82 12.30 -2.54 -0.15
N ASP A 83 11.40 -2.97 -1.04
CA ASP A 83 11.16 -2.31 -2.33
C ASP A 83 10.10 -1.22 -2.24
N ALA A 84 9.29 -1.19 -1.17
CA ALA A 84 8.16 -0.28 -1.05
C ALA A 84 8.53 1.20 -1.20
N PRO A 85 9.67 1.70 -0.63
CA PRO A 85 10.11 3.08 -0.81
C PRO A 85 10.70 3.39 -2.19
N TRP A 86 11.01 2.36 -2.99
CA TRP A 86 11.79 2.48 -4.23
C TRP A 86 11.01 1.96 -5.45
N PRO A 87 9.98 2.67 -5.92
CA PRO A 87 9.26 2.29 -7.13
C PRO A 87 10.15 2.50 -8.38
N PRO A 88 10.06 1.61 -9.39
CA PRO A 88 10.73 1.85 -10.68
C PRO A 88 10.14 3.08 -11.38
N ALA A 89 10.93 3.77 -12.20
CA ALA A 89 10.53 5.03 -12.85
C ALA A 89 9.30 4.91 -13.77
N TRP A 90 9.05 3.71 -14.31
CA TRP A 90 7.92 3.40 -15.19
C TRP A 90 6.74 2.74 -14.45
N TRP A 91 6.73 2.74 -13.11
CA TRP A 91 5.60 2.25 -12.33
C TRP A 91 4.29 2.94 -12.81
N HIS A 92 3.16 2.22 -12.74
CA HIS A 92 1.82 2.76 -13.02
C HIS A 92 1.24 3.57 -11.83
N HIS A 93 1.55 4.87 -11.73
CA HIS A 93 1.13 5.72 -10.59
C HIS A 93 -0.41 5.71 -10.45
N ASP A 94 -0.91 5.46 -9.24
CA ASP A 94 -2.35 5.24 -8.98
C ASP A 94 -3.01 4.18 -9.89
N GLY A 95 -2.23 3.20 -10.36
CA GLY A 95 -2.68 2.18 -11.31
C GLY A 95 -2.76 2.64 -12.76
N SER A 96 -2.30 3.86 -13.07
CA SER A 96 -2.30 4.43 -14.42
C SER A 96 -0.88 4.60 -14.97
N GLY A 97 -0.72 4.46 -16.29
CA GLY A 97 0.54 4.79 -16.97
C GLY A 97 0.98 6.22 -16.67
N ALA A 98 2.26 6.39 -16.32
CA ALA A 98 2.82 7.69 -15.88
C ALA A 98 2.64 8.82 -16.90
N LEU A 99 2.61 8.49 -18.19
CA LEU A 99 2.43 9.46 -19.28
C LEU A 99 1.01 9.52 -19.82
N ARG A 100 0.09 8.67 -19.32
CA ARG A 100 -1.26 8.52 -19.90
C ARG A 100 -2.04 9.84 -19.91
N SER A 101 -1.88 10.66 -18.88
CA SER A 101 -2.52 11.98 -18.79
C SER A 101 -1.83 13.06 -19.63
N LEU A 102 -0.64 12.81 -20.15
CA LEU A 102 0.20 13.76 -20.88
C LEU A 102 0.15 13.56 -22.41
N VAL A 103 -0.48 12.50 -22.88
CA VAL A 103 -0.55 12.16 -24.31
C VAL A 103 -1.99 12.26 -24.81
N ARG A 104 -2.15 12.64 -26.09
CA ARG A 104 -3.42 12.51 -26.81
C ARG A 104 -3.30 11.38 -27.82
N TRP A 105 -4.14 10.36 -27.68
CA TRP A 105 -4.27 9.30 -28.66
C TRP A 105 -5.08 9.80 -29.86
N VAL A 106 -4.65 9.42 -31.06
CA VAL A 106 -5.38 9.68 -32.32
C VAL A 106 -5.36 8.38 -33.09
N ASP A 107 -6.55 7.83 -33.35
CA ASP A 107 -6.73 6.62 -34.13
C ASP A 107 -7.01 7.00 -35.60
N LEU A 108 -6.49 6.21 -36.54
CA LEU A 108 -6.80 6.31 -37.96
C LEU A 108 -7.38 4.97 -38.40
N GLU A 109 -8.66 4.97 -38.76
CA GLU A 109 -9.35 3.82 -39.36
C GLU A 109 -9.35 3.96 -40.89
N PRO A 110 -9.48 2.84 -41.66
CA PRO A 110 -9.61 2.88 -43.12
C PRO A 110 -10.82 3.67 -43.63
#